data_AF-A0A348WEQ9-F1
#
_entry.id   AF-A0A348WEQ9-F1
#
_cell.length_a   1.000
_cell.length_b   1.000
_cell.length_c   1.000
_cell.angle_alpha   90.00
_cell.angle_beta   90.00
_cell.angle_gamma   90.00
#
_symmetry.space_group_name_H-M   'P 1'
#
loop_
_entity.id
_entity.type
_entity.pdbx_description
1 polymer ?
#
loop_
_entity_poly.entity_id
_entity_poly.type
_entity_poly.pdbx_seq_one_letter_code
_entity_poly.pdbx_strand_id
1 'polypeptide(L)'
;MDPRWTTLLQEARAAHGATPELRDFCAFPEALRDQPGDPRPDPLATTLQDAPGDTSARWQGFRDAACAVGPIARWRDTYRHTAIGADLHRHFGCYELLG
;
A
#
# COMPACT_ATOMS: atom_id res chain seq x y z
N MET A 1 -0.56 14.35 -8.87
CA MET A 1 -0.23 13.24 -7.95
C MET A 1 1.22 13.35 -7.45
N ASP A 2 1.52 13.06 -6.17
CA ASP A 2 2.90 12.93 -5.66
C ASP A 2 3.63 11.79 -6.41
N PRO A 3 4.91 11.95 -6.83
CA PRO A 3 5.61 10.94 -7.61
C PRO A 3 5.61 9.53 -7.01
N ARG A 4 5.57 9.41 -5.67
CA ARG A 4 5.56 8.12 -4.98
C ARG A 4 4.29 7.31 -5.28
N TRP A 5 3.13 7.98 -5.38
CA TRP A 5 1.88 7.35 -5.78
C TRP A 5 1.95 6.86 -7.24
N THR A 6 2.55 7.66 -8.13
CA THR A 6 2.76 7.26 -9.53
C THR A 6 3.63 6.01 -9.63
N THR A 7 4.74 5.96 -8.88
CA THR A 7 5.63 4.78 -8.85
C THR A 7 4.89 3.56 -8.30
N LEU A 8 4.17 3.70 -7.18
CA LEU A 8 3.41 2.58 -6.61
C LEU A 8 2.33 2.07 -7.58
N LEU A 9 1.66 2.94 -8.32
CA LEU A 9 0.68 2.54 -9.32
C LEU A 9 1.31 1.76 -10.49
N GLN A 10 2.48 2.19 -10.96
CA GLN A 10 3.21 1.50 -12.03
C GLN A 10 3.66 0.11 -11.58
N GLU A 11 4.21 0.00 -10.38
CA GLU A 11 4.62 -1.28 -9.79
C GLU A 11 3.42 -2.20 -9.52
N ALA A 12 2.29 -1.65 -9.07
CA ALA A 12 1.05 -2.41 -8.88
C ALA A 12 0.54 -2.99 -10.21
N ARG A 13 0.57 -2.19 -11.28
CA ARG A 13 0.19 -2.63 -12.63
C ARG A 13 1.15 -3.71 -13.15
N ALA A 14 2.45 -3.55 -12.94
CA ALA A 14 3.44 -4.56 -13.31
C ALA A 14 3.24 -5.87 -12.53
N ALA A 15 2.99 -5.78 -11.23
CA ALA A 15 2.77 -6.94 -10.38
C ALA A 15 1.49 -7.71 -10.75
N HIS A 16 0.40 -7.00 -11.04
CA HIS A 16 -0.83 -7.58 -11.60
C HIS A 16 -0.57 -8.24 -12.96
N GLY A 17 0.06 -7.51 -13.89
CA GLY A 17 0.39 -8.00 -15.22
C GLY A 17 1.31 -9.22 -15.23
N ALA A 18 2.13 -9.42 -14.20
CA ALA A 18 3.01 -10.56 -14.08
C ALA A 18 2.34 -11.79 -13.41
N THR A 19 1.20 -11.63 -12.73
CA THR A 19 0.57 -12.68 -11.90
C THR A 19 -0.73 -13.19 -12.52
N PRO A 20 -0.78 -14.42 -13.08
CA PRO A 20 -1.98 -14.96 -13.72
C PRO A 20 -3.22 -14.88 -12.85
N GLU A 21 -3.11 -15.25 -11.58
CA GLU A 21 -4.23 -15.31 -10.63
C GLU A 21 -4.85 -13.94 -10.39
N LEU A 22 -4.04 -12.86 -10.40
CA LEU A 22 -4.56 -11.49 -10.27
C LEU A 22 -5.29 -11.04 -11.53
N ARG A 23 -4.80 -11.44 -12.72
CA ARG A 23 -5.47 -11.14 -14.00
C ARG A 23 -6.77 -11.92 -14.16
N ASP A 24 -6.79 -13.15 -13.68
CA ASP A 24 -7.98 -14.01 -13.71
C ASP A 24 -9.05 -13.52 -12.72
N PHE A 25 -8.63 -12.92 -11.60
CA PHE A 25 -9.54 -12.31 -10.63
C PHE A 25 -10.22 -11.06 -11.19
N CYS A 26 -9.46 -10.12 -11.78
CA CYS A 26 -10.02 -8.96 -12.46
C CYS A 26 -9.02 -8.31 -13.44
N ALA A 27 -9.55 -7.57 -14.42
CA ALA A 27 -8.73 -6.71 -15.26
C ALA A 27 -8.20 -5.50 -14.46
N PHE A 28 -6.97 -5.08 -14.74
CA PHE A 28 -6.44 -3.84 -14.16
C PHE A 28 -7.17 -2.64 -14.77
N PRO A 29 -7.63 -1.64 -13.99
CA PRO A 29 -8.40 -0.52 -14.50
C PRO A 29 -7.62 0.32 -15.52
N GLU A 30 -8.28 0.69 -16.62
CA GLU A 30 -7.73 1.57 -17.66
C GLU A 30 -7.89 3.05 -17.29
N ALA A 31 -9.07 3.43 -16.80
CA ALA A 31 -9.38 4.79 -16.40
C ALA A 31 -9.22 4.94 -14.88
N LEU A 32 -8.19 5.70 -14.49
CA LEU A 32 -7.98 6.12 -13.11
C LEU A 32 -8.14 7.63 -13.02
N ARG A 33 -8.74 8.09 -11.92
CA ARG A 33 -8.89 9.51 -11.63
C ARG A 33 -8.11 9.83 -10.38
N ASP A 34 -7.26 10.85 -10.47
CA ASP A 34 -6.62 11.42 -9.29
C ASP A 34 -7.70 11.92 -8.33
N GLN A 35 -7.56 11.56 -7.07
CA GLN A 35 -8.34 12.13 -5.98
C GLN A 35 -7.42 13.04 -5.15
N PRO A 36 -7.94 14.15 -4.59
CA PRO A 36 -7.16 14.95 -3.66
C PRO A 36 -6.72 14.08 -2.48
N GLY A 37 -5.44 14.15 -2.13
CA GLY A 37 -4.90 13.39 -1.00
C GLY A 37 -5.48 13.90 0.33
N ASP A 38 -5.77 12.97 1.23
CA ASP A 38 -6.10 13.25 2.65
C ASP A 38 -5.18 12.39 3.54
N PRO A 39 -3.89 12.78 3.66
CA PRO A 39 -2.91 11.98 4.40
C PRO A 39 -3.30 11.86 5.87
N ARG A 40 -3.23 10.64 6.37
CA ARG A 40 -3.44 10.33 7.78
C ARG A 40 -2.24 9.52 8.26
N PRO A 41 -1.19 10.17 8.78
CA PRO A 41 0.04 9.49 9.15
C PRO A 41 -0.18 8.54 10.32
N ASP A 42 0.58 7.45 10.35
CA ASP A 42 0.62 6.48 11.43
C ASP A 42 2.09 6.10 11.70
N PRO A 43 2.53 5.93 12.97
CA PRO A 43 3.88 5.48 13.31
C PRO A 43 4.31 4.18 12.61
N LEU A 44 3.35 3.32 12.24
CA LEU A 44 3.61 2.11 11.46
C LEU A 44 4.26 2.37 10.11
N ALA A 45 4.09 3.57 9.53
CA ALA A 45 4.78 3.94 8.30
C ALA A 45 6.30 3.91 8.47
N THR A 46 6.81 4.36 9.62
CA THR A 46 8.23 4.30 9.94
C THR A 46 8.67 2.85 10.18
N THR A 47 7.90 2.08 10.95
CA THR A 47 8.20 0.66 11.18
C THR A 47 8.25 -0.14 9.88
N LEU A 48 7.32 0.10 8.95
CA LEU A 48 7.28 -0.54 7.64
C LEU A 48 8.50 -0.16 6.79
N GLN A 49 9.00 1.08 6.89
CA GLN A 49 10.21 1.51 6.17
C GLN A 49 11.49 0.90 6.73
N ASP A 50 11.61 0.82 8.05
CA ASP A 50 12.78 0.27 8.73
C ASP A 50 12.87 -1.25 8.58
N ALA A 51 11.72 -1.93 8.52
CA ALA A 51 11.61 -3.37 8.43
C ALA A 51 10.53 -3.80 7.42
N PRO A 52 10.76 -3.61 6.09
CA PRO A 52 9.77 -3.87 5.05
C PRO A 52 9.51 -5.37 4.79
N GLY A 53 10.26 -6.25 5.45
CA GLY A 53 10.21 -7.70 5.28
C GLY A 53 10.99 -8.20 4.07
N ASP A 54 11.32 -9.50 4.10
CA ASP A 54 12.01 -10.18 3.01
C ASP A 54 11.09 -10.33 1.80
N THR A 55 11.68 -10.18 0.61
CA THR A 55 10.97 -10.38 -0.65
C THR A 55 11.90 -10.91 -1.72
N SER A 56 11.34 -11.47 -2.79
CA SER A 56 12.10 -11.86 -3.96
C SER A 56 12.40 -10.66 -4.85
N ALA A 57 13.45 -10.73 -5.67
CA ALA A 57 13.79 -9.66 -6.64
C ALA A 57 12.60 -9.27 -7.55
N ARG A 58 11.70 -10.22 -7.83
CA ARG A 58 10.48 -9.99 -8.61
C ARG A 58 9.51 -8.99 -7.98
N TRP A 59 9.45 -8.91 -6.66
CA TRP A 59 8.47 -8.12 -5.91
C TRP A 59 9.09 -6.92 -5.18
N GLN A 60 10.40 -6.75 -5.31
CA GLN A 60 11.13 -5.71 -4.61
C GLN A 60 10.64 -4.30 -4.99
N GLY A 61 10.44 -4.03 -6.28
CA GLY A 61 9.93 -2.73 -6.75
C GLY A 61 8.59 -2.35 -6.12
N PHE A 62 7.63 -3.28 -6.13
CA PHE A 62 6.33 -3.09 -5.51
C PHE A 62 6.41 -2.87 -3.99
N ARG A 63 7.19 -3.70 -3.27
CA ARG A 63 7.38 -3.55 -1.82
C ARG A 63 7.96 -2.17 -1.49
N ASP A 64 9.03 -1.78 -2.18
CA ASP A 64 9.76 -0.54 -1.88
C ASP A 64 8.89 0.68 -2.20
N ALA A 65 8.13 0.64 -3.31
CA ALA A 65 7.18 1.69 -3.66
C ALA A 65 6.03 1.82 -2.65
N ALA A 66 5.54 0.69 -2.12
CA ALA A 66 4.52 0.70 -1.07
C ALA A 66 5.06 1.36 0.22
N CYS A 67 6.26 0.98 0.65
CA CYS A 67 6.90 1.58 1.82
C CYS A 67 7.17 3.08 1.65
N ALA A 68 7.54 3.53 0.45
CA ALA A 68 7.79 4.94 0.16
C ALA A 68 6.53 5.82 0.28
N VAL A 69 5.37 5.26 -0.03
CA VAL A 69 4.07 5.94 0.08
C VAL A 69 3.59 6.07 1.53
N GLY A 70 3.99 5.14 2.42
CA GLY A 70 3.57 5.10 3.82
C GLY A 70 3.46 6.47 4.53
N PRO A 71 4.46 7.37 4.48
CA PRO A 71 4.41 8.67 5.16
C PRO A 71 3.36 9.66 4.64
N ILE A 72 2.85 9.48 3.42
CA ILE A 72 1.81 10.33 2.82
C ILE A 72 0.50 9.59 2.57
N ALA A 73 0.40 8.35 3.02
CA ALA A 73 -0.79 7.54 2.89
C ALA A 73 -1.89 7.99 3.86
N ARG A 74 -3.12 7.60 3.53
CA ARG A 74 -4.23 7.63 4.47
C ARG A 74 -4.32 6.28 5.18
N TRP A 75 -3.67 6.15 6.34
CA TRP A 75 -3.76 4.93 7.13
C TRP A 75 -5.16 4.74 7.72
N ARG A 76 -5.62 3.49 7.73
CA ARG A 76 -6.96 3.11 8.16
C ARG A 76 -6.97 2.68 9.63
N ASP A 77 -8.07 3.01 10.30
CA ASP A 77 -8.30 2.71 11.71
C ASP A 77 -9.09 1.43 11.95
N THR A 78 -9.14 0.55 10.95
CA THR A 78 -9.91 -0.68 11.05
C THR A 78 -9.54 -1.44 12.32
N TYR A 79 -10.54 -1.78 13.13
CA TYR A 79 -10.42 -2.46 14.42
C TYR A 79 -9.84 -1.67 15.60
N ARG A 80 -9.52 -0.37 15.47
CA ARG A 80 -8.92 0.42 16.57
C ARG A 80 -9.74 0.41 17.87
N HIS A 81 -11.06 0.41 17.76
CA HIS A 81 -11.99 0.43 18.89
C HIS A 81 -12.54 -0.95 19.26
N THR A 82 -11.77 -2.00 18.98
CA THR A 82 -12.12 -3.38 19.36
C THR A 82 -11.23 -3.87 20.50
N ALA A 83 -11.56 -5.02 21.08
CA ALA A 83 -10.77 -5.63 22.16
C ALA A 83 -9.29 -5.90 21.79
N ILE A 84 -8.99 -6.05 20.51
CA ILE A 84 -7.63 -6.29 19.99
C ILE A 84 -6.96 -5.03 19.44
N GLY A 85 -7.67 -3.89 19.39
CA GLY A 85 -7.25 -2.72 18.62
C GLY A 85 -5.91 -2.14 19.05
N ALA A 86 -5.67 -2.06 20.36
CA ALA A 86 -4.42 -1.49 20.88
C ALA A 86 -3.18 -2.35 20.57
N ASP A 87 -3.32 -3.68 20.56
CA ASP A 87 -2.23 -4.60 20.25
C ASP A 87 -2.03 -4.70 18.73
N LEU A 88 -3.14 -4.87 17.99
CA LEU A 88 -3.11 -4.94 16.53
C LEU A 88 -2.47 -3.70 15.91
N HIS A 89 -2.86 -2.49 16.35
CA HIS A 89 -2.33 -1.24 15.80
C HIS A 89 -0.86 -0.95 16.17
N ARG A 90 -0.22 -1.77 17.02
CA ARG A 90 1.24 -1.72 17.20
C ARG A 90 2.00 -2.43 16.09
N HIS A 91 1.33 -3.32 15.36
CA HIS A 91 1.97 -4.26 14.43
C HIS A 91 1.32 -4.32 13.05
N PHE A 92 0.12 -3.79 12.91
CA PHE A 92 -0.69 -3.89 11.70
C PHE A 92 -1.34 -2.55 11.36
N GLY A 93 -1.27 -2.22 10.08
CA GLY A 93 -2.00 -1.11 9.49
C GLY A 93 -2.22 -1.38 8.01
N CYS A 94 -3.10 -0.61 7.39
CA CYS A 94 -3.28 -0.63 5.95
C CYS A 94 -3.69 0.75 5.44
N TYR A 95 -3.44 0.98 4.15
CA TYR A 95 -3.96 2.10 3.39
C TYR A 95 -4.43 1.60 2.03
N GLU A 96 -5.20 2.42 1.33
CA GLU A 96 -5.75 2.09 0.02
C GLU A 96 -4.95 2.74 -1.10
N LEU A 97 -4.70 1.97 -2.18
CA LEU A 97 -4.08 2.48 -3.41
C LEU A 97 -5.13 2.87 -4.45
N LEU A 98 -6.10 1.99 -4.70
CA LEU A 98 -7.18 2.18 -5.68
C LEU A 98 -8.52 1.88 -4.99
N GLY A 99 -9.46 2.84 -5.06
CA GLY A 99 -10.80 2.74 -4.48
C GLY A 99 -11.62 4.00 -4.66
#